data_AF-A0A6C2TWT3-F1
#
_entry.id   AF-A0A6C2TWT3-F1
#
_cell.length_a   1.000
_cell.length_b   1.000
_cell.length_c   1.000
_cell.angle_alpha   90.00
_cell.angle_beta   90.00
_cell.angle_gamma   90.00
#
_symmetry.space_group_name_H-M   'P 1'
#
loop_
_entity.id
_entity.type
_entity.pdbx_description
1 polymer ?
#
loop_
_entity_poly.entity_id
_entity_poly.type
_entity_poly.pdbx_seq_one_letter_code
_entity_poly.pdbx_strand_id
1 'polypeptide(L)' 'MSITEIKSMSRDEQLLAMEMLWDELCHHGQEPESPQWHKDILDKRQARIAEGNAEYLTIEDLKNRIRP' A
#
# COMPACT_ATOMS: atom_id res chain seq x y z
N MET A 1 5.01 22.55 4.95
CA MET A 1 6.36 21.99 5.04
C MET A 1 7.04 22.07 3.68
N SER A 2 8.20 22.71 3.62
CA SER A 2 9.09 22.72 2.47
C SER A 2 10.19 21.67 2.64
N ILE A 3 10.80 21.24 1.52
CA ILE A 3 11.92 20.31 1.55
C ILE A 3 13.10 20.86 2.37
N THR A 4 13.29 22.19 2.36
CA THR A 4 14.33 22.86 3.13
C THR A 4 14.10 22.74 4.63
N GLU A 5 12.86 22.85 5.10
CA GLU A 5 12.49 22.68 6.52
C GLU A 5 12.70 21.24 7.00
N ILE A 6 12.32 20.25 6.17
CA ILE A 6 12.53 18.83 6.50
C ILE A 6 14.03 18.50 6.60
N LYS A 7 14.87 19.11 5.75
CA LYS A 7 16.32 18.92 5.79
C LYS A 7 16.98 19.50 7.04
N SER A 8 16.37 20.49 7.68
CA SER A 8 16.88 21.05 8.95
C SER A 8 16.50 20.23 10.18
N MET A 9 15.56 19.30 10.06
CA MET A 9 15.15 18.41 11.15
C MET A 9 16.20 17.33 11.43
N SER A 10 16.33 16.93 12.69
CA SER A 10 17.01 15.70 13.07
C SER A 10 16.27 14.47 12.53
N ARG A 11 16.95 13.31 12.57
CA ARG A 11 16.36 12.05 12.09
C ARG A 11 15.10 11.66 12.86
N ASP A 12 15.09 11.87 14.17
CA ASP A 12 13.97 11.52 15.03
C ASP A 12 12.77 12.43 14.76
N GLU A 13 13.00 13.72 14.53
CA GLU A 13 11.97 14.68 14.13
C GLU A 13 11.38 14.37 12.76
N GLN A 14 12.20 13.96 11.79
CA GLN A 14 11.70 13.52 10.48
C GLN A 14 10.79 12.29 10.59
N LEU A 15 11.18 11.31 11.41
CA LEU A 15 10.40 10.10 11.62
C LEU A 15 9.08 10.43 12.34
N LEU A 16 9.12 11.25 13.40
CA LEU A 16 7.92 11.68 14.10
C LEU A 16 6.98 12.45 13.17
N ALA A 17 7.50 13.37 12.36
CA ALA A 17 6.71 14.09 11.37
C ALA A 17 6.08 13.14 10.34
N MET A 18 6.80 12.12 9.89
CA MET A 18 6.28 11.09 8.98
C MET A 18 5.12 10.30 9.62
N GLU A 19 5.28 9.85 10.87
CA GLU A 19 4.23 9.13 11.59
C GLU A 19 2.98 9.98 11.81
N MET A 20 3.15 11.24 12.21
CA MET A 20 2.02 12.17 12.38
C MET A 20 1.28 12.44 11.07
N LEU A 21 2.03 12.62 9.96
CA LEU A 21 1.42 12.77 8.64
C LEU A 21 0.69 11.51 8.21
N TRP A 22 1.26 10.34 8.48
CA TRP A 22 0.66 9.06 8.13
C TRP A 22 -0.64 8.82 8.91
N ASP A 23 -0.65 9.07 10.21
CA ASP A 23 -1.82 8.95 11.07
C ASP A 23 -2.98 9.84 10.60
N GLU A 24 -2.69 11.10 10.28
CA GLU A 24 -3.66 12.05 9.73
C GLU A 24 -4.24 11.57 8.40
N LEU A 25 -3.39 11.11 7.47
CA LEU A 25 -3.83 10.61 6.17
C LEU A 25 -4.71 9.35 6.28
N CYS A 26 -4.42 8.48 7.24
CA CYS A 26 -5.17 7.25 7.46
C CYS A 26 -6.53 7.46 8.16
N HIS A 27 -6.62 8.41 9.10
CA HIS A 27 -7.79 8.53 9.98
C HIS A 27 -8.66 9.76 9.70
N HIS A 28 -8.13 10.78 9.03
CA HIS A 28 -8.80 12.07 8.84
C HIS A 28 -8.82 12.55 7.38
N GLY A 29 -8.11 11.86 6.49
CA GLY A 29 -8.22 12.06 5.04
C GLY A 29 -9.53 11.49 4.48
N GLN A 30 -10.13 12.18 3.50
CA GLN A 30 -11.08 11.52 2.61
C GLN A 30 -10.33 10.40 1.90
N GLU A 31 -10.79 9.16 2.07
CA GLU A 31 -10.21 8.02 1.38
C GLU A 31 -10.32 8.27 -0.13
N PRO A 32 -9.20 8.34 -0.86
CA PRO A 32 -9.24 8.60 -2.28
C PRO A 32 -9.95 7.44 -2.97
N GLU A 33 -10.84 7.75 -3.91
CA GLU A 33 -11.46 6.70 -4.71
C GLU A 33 -10.39 5.87 -5.40
N SER A 34 -10.49 4.55 -5.23
CA SER A 34 -9.60 3.63 -5.93
C SER A 34 -9.75 3.84 -7.45
N PRO A 35 -8.64 3.92 -8.20
CA PRO A 35 -8.69 4.04 -9.65
C PRO A 35 -9.52 2.92 -10.29
N GLN A 36 -10.23 3.22 -11.38
CA GLN A 36 -11.06 2.24 -12.08
C GLN A 36 -10.31 0.94 -12.43
N TRP A 37 -9.03 1.03 -12.78
CA TRP A 37 -8.21 -0.13 -13.12
C TRP A 37 -8.03 -1.11 -11.94
N HIS A 38 -8.13 -0.65 -10.68
CA HIS A 38 -8.11 -1.55 -9.52
C HIS A 38 -9.28 -2.54 -9.63
N LYS A 39 -10.48 -2.01 -9.88
CA LYS A 39 -11.69 -2.82 -10.05
C LYS A 39 -11.54 -3.80 -11.21
N ASP A 40 -11.07 -3.32 -12.36
CA ASP A 40 -10.92 -4.17 -13.55
C ASP A 40 -9.98 -5.37 -13.30
N ILE A 41 -8.94 -5.20 -12.48
CA ILE A 41 -8.05 -6.29 -12.07
C ILE A 41 -8.74 -7.25 -11.11
N LEU A 42 -9.47 -6.72 -10.11
CA LEU A 42 -10.21 -7.54 -9.15
C LEU A 42 -11.29 -8.38 -9.84
N ASP A 43 -12.04 -7.79 -10.75
CA ASP A 43 -13.09 -8.48 -11.52
C ASP A 43 -12.49 -9.63 -12.35
N LYS A 44 -11.35 -9.40 -13.01
CA LYS A 44 -10.61 -10.45 -13.73
C LYS A 44 -10.15 -11.58 -12.81
N ARG A 45 -9.67 -11.25 -11.60
CA ARG A 45 -9.25 -12.26 -10.60
C ARG A 45 -10.45 -13.05 -10.08
N GLN A 46 -11.56 -12.37 -9.79
CA GLN A 46 -12.80 -12.99 -9.33
C GLN A 46 -13.36 -13.97 -10.37
N ALA A 47 -13.35 -13.59 -11.65
CA ALA A 47 -13.75 -14.47 -12.75
C ALA A 47 -12.90 -15.74 -12.82
N ARG A 48 -11.56 -15.62 -12.75
CA ARG A 48 -10.66 -16.79 -12.73
C ARG A 48 -10.92 -17.73 -11.56
N ILE A 49 -11.25 -17.18 -10.38
CA ILE A 49 -11.63 -17.98 -9.22
C ILE A 49 -12.92 -18.75 -9.50
N ALA A 50 -13.95 -18.06 -10.02
CA ALA A 50 -15.24 -18.67 -10.34
C ALA A 50 -15.15 -19.76 -11.43
N GLU A 51 -14.25 -19.58 -12.41
CA GLU A 51 -13.99 -20.55 -13.47
C GLU A 51 -13.11 -21.74 -13.02
N GLY A 52 -12.56 -21.70 -11.79
CA GLY A 52 -11.62 -22.71 -11.30
C GLY A 52 -10.20 -22.60 -11.89
N ASN A 53 -9.90 -21.50 -12.58
CA ASN A 53 -8.61 -21.23 -13.24
C ASN A 53 -7.64 -20.43 -12.36
N ALA A 54 -7.98 -20.18 -11.10
CA ALA A 54 -7.14 -19.43 -10.19
C ALA A 54 -6.00 -20.30 -9.64
N GLU A 55 -4.78 -19.79 -9.75
CA GLU A 55 -3.61 -20.34 -9.08
C GLU A 55 -3.47 -19.71 -7.70
N TYR A 56 -3.25 -20.55 -6.69
CA TYR A 56 -3.04 -20.12 -5.31
C TYR A 56 -1.61 -20.43 -4.89
N LEU A 57 -1.11 -19.59 -4.00
CA LEU A 57 0.23 -19.70 -3.45
C LEU A 57 0.11 -19.81 -1.94
N THR A 58 0.82 -20.74 -1.32
CA THR A 58 0.91 -20.74 0.14
C THR A 58 1.73 -19.54 0.62
N ILE A 59 1.56 -19.15 1.88
CA ILE A 59 2.40 -18.09 2.48
C ILE A 59 3.89 -18.49 2.44
N GLU A 60 4.20 -19.77 2.56
CA GLU A 60 5.57 -20.30 2.47
C GLU A 60 6.14 -20.15 1.06
N ASP A 61 5.39 -20.55 0.03
CA ASP A 61 5.80 -20.37 -1.37
C ASP A 61 5.98 -18.89 -1.72
N LEU A 62 5.11 -18.02 -1.20
CA LEU A 62 5.26 -16.58 -1.34
C LEU A 62 6.60 -16.11 -0.75
N LYS A 63 6.86 -16.43 0.51
CA LYS A 63 8.11 -16.04 1.20
C LYS A 63 9.35 -16.49 0.43
N ASN A 64 9.33 -17.67 -0.17
CA ASN A 64 10.44 -18.17 -0.99
C ASN A 64 10.63 -17.38 -2.30
N ARG A 65 9.55 -16.85 -2.88
CA ARG A 65 9.58 -16.08 -4.14
C ARG A 65 10.03 -14.63 -3.98
N ILE A 66 9.65 -13.97 -2.88
CA ILE A 66 9.90 -12.53 -2.64
C ILE A 66 11.08 -12.24 -1.70
N ARG A 67 11.78 -13.27 -1.20
CA ARG A 67 13.03 -13.04 -0.47
C ARG A 67 14.11 -12.53 -1.46
N PRO A 68 14.81 -11.43 -1.16
CA PRO A 68 15.94 -10.97 -1.96
C PRO A 68 17.11 -11.96 -1.94
#